data_AF-A0A6A0H2V6-F1
#
_entry.id   AF-A0A6A0H2V6-F1
#
_cell.length_a   1.000
_cell.length_b   1.000
_cell.length_c   1.000
_cell.angle_alpha   90.00
_cell.angle_beta   90.00
_cell.angle_gamma   90.00
#
_symmetry.space_group_name_H-M   'P 1'
#
loop_
_entity.id
_entity.type
_entity.pdbx_description
1 polymer ?
#
loop_
_entity_poly.entity_id
_entity_poly.type
_entity_poly.pdbx_seq_one_letter_code
_entity_poly.pdbx_strand_id
1 'polypeptide(L)'
;MKFEGELELWDMRYYMDMVEKKKYAVDHTILREYFPLERVLSGMFEIYQKLLSVSFTKVDDAAVWHQDVSMYSVSDAETADLLGYFFLDLHPRPGKYSHAAVFPLQPTCRPEPNSERQVWLASTSHDVSVCAMLCNFSKPSAEKPALLEHSEVETLFHEFGHVMHNVCSRVDIAMFCGTAVARDFVEAPSQMLENWVWHKEPLALMSAHYKTGEAIPDELLQKLATSRKANAGLVNMRQIALATFDQEIHSRESVDTAALFAELHKKITGFAVVPNTNMPASFGHVGGGYDAQYYGYL
;
A
#
# COMPACT_ATOMS: atom_id res chain seq x y z
N MET A 1 18.38 13.25 -27.13
CA MET A 1 17.64 12.38 -28.06
C MET A 1 16.72 13.24 -28.91
N LYS A 2 16.61 12.98 -30.21
CA LYS A 2 15.55 13.56 -31.04
C LYS A 2 14.30 12.70 -30.86
N PHE A 3 13.13 13.32 -30.76
CA PHE A 3 11.85 12.59 -30.72
C PHE A 3 11.62 11.94 -32.09
N GLU A 4 11.45 10.62 -32.13
CA GLU A 4 11.36 9.84 -33.37
C GLU A 4 9.91 9.62 -33.84
N GLY A 5 8.92 10.26 -33.18
CA GLY A 5 7.51 10.15 -33.52
C GLY A 5 6.75 9.05 -32.78
N GLU A 6 7.45 8.24 -31.99
CA GLU A 6 6.88 7.21 -31.11
C GLU A 6 7.23 7.50 -29.64
N LEU A 7 6.35 7.08 -28.74
CA LEU A 7 6.58 7.16 -27.29
C LEU A 7 7.23 5.85 -26.82
N GLU A 8 8.33 5.99 -26.09
CA GLU A 8 9.06 4.85 -25.55
C GLU A 8 8.59 4.52 -24.14
N LEU A 9 8.87 3.31 -23.64
CA LEU A 9 8.43 2.92 -22.31
C LEU A 9 8.97 3.81 -21.18
N TRP A 10 10.18 4.34 -21.33
CA TRP A 10 10.75 5.28 -20.36
C TRP A 10 10.08 6.66 -20.40
N ASP A 11 9.40 7.00 -21.49
CA ASP A 11 8.65 8.24 -21.62
C ASP A 11 7.29 8.16 -20.89
N MET A 12 6.73 6.96 -20.73
CA MET A 12 5.36 6.77 -20.25
C MET A 12 5.03 7.50 -18.96
N ARG A 13 5.85 7.33 -17.91
CA ARG A 13 5.61 7.99 -16.62
C ARG A 13 5.65 9.52 -16.74
N TYR A 14 6.59 10.04 -17.53
CA TYR A 14 6.72 11.48 -17.75
C TYR A 14 5.50 12.06 -18.49
N TYR A 15 5.04 11.40 -19.56
CA TYR A 15 3.86 11.88 -20.29
C TYR A 15 2.55 11.67 -19.52
N MET A 16 2.45 10.63 -18.70
CA MET A 16 1.31 10.42 -17.79
C MET A 16 1.20 11.56 -16.76
N ASP A 17 2.32 11.95 -16.14
CA ASP A 17 2.39 13.13 -15.25
C ASP A 17 2.03 14.43 -16.01
N MET A 18 2.55 14.61 -17.23
CA MET A 18 2.16 15.76 -18.05
C MET A 18 0.67 15.79 -18.41
N VAL A 19 0.03 14.64 -18.62
CA VAL A 19 -1.42 14.56 -18.84
C VAL A 19 -2.17 15.04 -17.60
N GLU A 20 -1.76 14.59 -16.41
CA GLU A 20 -2.34 15.03 -15.14
C GLU A 20 -2.14 16.54 -14.94
N LYS A 21 -0.92 17.04 -15.17
CA LYS A 21 -0.61 18.47 -15.06
C LYS A 21 -1.38 19.34 -16.05
N LYS A 22 -1.46 18.94 -17.33
CA LYS A 22 -2.06 19.79 -18.39
C LYS A 22 -3.57 19.65 -18.50
N LYS A 23 -4.13 18.45 -18.29
CA LYS A 23 -5.57 18.21 -18.46
C LYS A 23 -6.34 18.29 -17.14
N TYR A 24 -5.69 18.01 -16.02
CA TYR A 24 -6.32 18.00 -14.70
C TYR A 24 -5.79 19.09 -13.76
N ALA A 25 -4.76 19.84 -14.19
CA ALA A 25 -4.16 20.93 -13.41
C ALA A 25 -3.68 20.49 -12.01
N VAL A 26 -3.22 19.24 -11.89
CA VAL A 26 -2.60 18.69 -10.69
C VAL A 26 -1.08 18.75 -10.85
N ASP A 27 -0.41 19.49 -9.97
CA ASP A 27 1.05 19.49 -9.89
C ASP A 27 1.47 18.71 -8.64
N HIS A 28 1.95 17.48 -8.83
CA HIS A 28 2.39 16.60 -7.74
C HIS A 28 3.53 17.19 -6.90
N THR A 29 4.33 18.11 -7.48
CA THR A 29 5.42 18.81 -6.77
C THR A 29 4.89 19.79 -5.75
N ILE A 30 3.78 20.47 -6.06
CA ILE A 30 3.09 21.38 -5.14
C ILE A 30 2.24 20.59 -4.16
N LEU A 31 1.51 19.59 -4.67
CA LEU A 31 0.59 18.78 -3.89
C LEU A 31 1.28 18.06 -2.72
N ARG A 32 2.47 17.49 -2.94
CA ARG A 32 3.23 16.81 -1.88
C ARG A 32 3.60 17.70 -0.69
N GLU A 33 3.65 19.02 -0.87
CA GLU A 33 3.92 19.96 0.23
C GLU A 33 2.80 19.96 1.28
N TYR A 34 1.62 19.44 0.92
CA TYR A 34 0.48 19.26 1.82
C TYR A 34 0.42 17.89 2.49
N PHE A 35 1.31 16.95 2.15
CA PHE A 35 1.33 15.60 2.73
C PHE A 35 2.62 15.29 3.51
N PRO A 36 2.95 16.03 4.60
CA PRO A 36 3.94 15.57 5.56
C PRO A 36 3.55 14.21 6.13
N LEU A 37 4.48 13.25 6.17
CA LEU A 37 4.24 11.87 6.60
C LEU A 37 3.53 11.80 7.97
N GLU A 38 3.97 12.60 8.95
CA GLU A 38 3.35 12.64 10.29
C GLU A 38 1.89 13.08 10.25
N ARG A 39 1.57 14.07 9.40
CA ARG A 39 0.20 14.56 9.20
C ARG A 39 -0.66 13.50 8.53
N VAL A 40 -0.11 12.81 7.52
CA VAL A 40 -0.80 11.71 6.83
C VAL A 40 -1.09 10.57 7.80
N LEU A 41 -0.10 10.13 8.59
CA LEU A 41 -0.28 9.06 9.59
C LEU A 41 -1.34 9.44 10.63
N SER A 42 -1.28 10.67 11.17
CA SER A 42 -2.27 11.14 12.14
C SER A 42 -3.69 11.17 11.57
N GLY A 43 -3.85 11.67 10.33
CA GLY A 43 -5.16 11.71 9.66
C GLY A 43 -5.68 10.32 9.33
N MET A 44 -4.81 9.44 8.84
CA MET A 44 -5.11 8.04 8.56
C MET A 44 -5.61 7.33 9.84
N PHE A 45 -4.87 7.48 10.94
CA PHE A 45 -5.26 6.92 12.23
C PHE A 45 -6.62 7.44 12.68
N GLU A 46 -6.89 8.74 12.58
CA GLU A 46 -8.19 9.30 12.90
C GLU A 46 -9.33 8.66 12.08
N ILE A 47 -9.10 8.44 10.79
CA ILE A 47 -10.06 7.79 9.88
C ILE A 47 -10.33 6.36 10.32
N TYR A 48 -9.29 5.54 10.50
CA TYR A 48 -9.44 4.13 10.87
C TYR A 48 -10.03 3.94 12.28
N GLN A 49 -9.65 4.79 13.24
CA GLN A 49 -10.22 4.77 14.59
C GLN A 49 -11.73 5.02 14.56
N LYS A 50 -12.19 5.99 13.75
CA LYS A 50 -13.63 6.27 13.58
C LYS A 50 -14.35 5.17 12.80
N LEU A 51 -13.73 4.66 11.74
CA LEU A 51 -14.36 3.68 10.85
C LEU A 51 -14.54 2.32 11.52
N LEU A 52 -13.57 1.90 12.33
CA LEU A 52 -13.50 0.55 12.92
C LEU A 52 -13.75 0.54 14.43
N SER A 53 -14.06 1.69 15.03
CA SER A 53 -14.23 1.85 16.49
C SER A 53 -13.02 1.30 17.27
N VAL A 54 -11.81 1.70 16.88
CA VAL A 54 -10.56 1.32 17.54
C VAL A 54 -9.81 2.54 18.05
N SER A 55 -8.81 2.32 18.89
CA SER A 55 -7.86 3.32 19.37
C SER A 55 -6.43 2.85 19.13
N PHE A 56 -5.58 3.77 18.68
CA PHE A 56 -4.16 3.51 18.46
C PHE A 56 -3.33 4.27 19.48
N THR A 57 -2.48 3.55 20.21
CA THR A 57 -1.55 4.16 21.18
C THR A 57 -0.13 3.80 20.79
N LYS A 58 0.74 4.80 20.67
CA LYS A 58 2.17 4.54 20.41
C LYS A 58 2.77 3.85 21.62
N VAL A 59 3.53 2.79 21.38
CA VAL A 59 4.29 2.09 22.43
C VAL A 59 5.66 2.74 22.54
N ASP A 60 5.88 3.44 23.64
CA ASP A 60 7.19 4.02 23.96
C ASP A 60 8.20 2.92 24.35
N ASP A 61 9.49 3.14 24.02
CA ASP A 61 10.59 2.21 24.29
C ASP A 61 10.38 0.76 23.80
N ALA A 62 9.60 0.61 22.73
CA ALA A 62 9.35 -0.69 22.11
C ALA A 62 10.64 -1.36 21.63
N ALA A 63 10.76 -2.67 21.84
CA ALA A 63 11.84 -3.46 21.27
C ALA A 63 11.66 -3.60 19.75
N VAL A 64 12.37 -2.79 18.99
CA VAL A 64 12.27 -2.70 17.52
C VAL A 64 13.57 -3.12 16.83
N TRP A 65 13.48 -3.62 15.60
CA TRP A 65 14.65 -4.06 14.82
C TRP A 65 15.48 -2.91 14.22
N HIS A 66 14.96 -1.69 14.25
CA HIS A 66 15.65 -0.51 13.74
C HIS A 66 15.10 0.76 14.41
N GLN A 67 15.96 1.76 14.66
CA GLN A 67 15.60 3.00 15.37
C GLN A 67 14.46 3.82 14.71
N ASP A 68 14.30 3.68 13.39
CA ASP A 68 13.26 4.38 12.62
C ASP A 68 11.90 3.64 12.65
N VAL A 69 11.82 2.49 13.33
CA VAL A 69 10.59 1.69 13.42
C VAL A 69 9.82 2.10 14.66
N SER A 70 8.52 2.33 14.49
CA SER A 70 7.60 2.61 15.59
C SER A 70 6.62 1.46 15.78
N MET A 71 6.18 1.26 17.02
CA MET A 71 5.18 0.25 17.38
C MET A 71 3.95 0.94 17.97
N TYR A 72 2.77 0.43 17.64
CA TYR A 72 1.50 0.91 18.16
C TYR A 72 0.68 -0.27 18.67
N SER A 73 -0.02 -0.07 19.79
CA SER A 73 -1.08 -0.95 20.25
C SER A 73 -2.41 -0.54 19.65
N VAL A 74 -3.27 -1.52 19.39
CA VAL A 74 -4.63 -1.34 18.92
C VAL A 74 -5.58 -1.88 19.96
N SER A 75 -6.50 -1.05 20.45
CA SER A 75 -7.54 -1.47 21.38
C SER A 75 -8.93 -1.14 20.84
N ASP A 76 -9.92 -1.95 21.19
CA ASP A 76 -11.33 -1.65 20.95
C ASP A 76 -11.72 -0.36 21.69
N ALA A 77 -12.37 0.57 21.01
CA ALA A 77 -12.68 1.88 21.59
C ALA A 77 -13.83 1.83 22.62
N GLU A 78 -14.67 0.79 22.58
CA GLU A 78 -15.81 0.63 23.48
C GLU A 78 -15.45 -0.23 24.70
N THR A 79 -14.73 -1.34 24.49
CA THR A 79 -14.39 -2.29 25.57
C THR A 79 -13.01 -2.05 26.19
N ALA A 80 -12.15 -1.27 25.52
CA ALA A 80 -10.72 -1.12 25.82
C ALA A 80 -9.90 -2.41 25.68
N ASP A 81 -10.46 -3.46 25.09
CA ASP A 81 -9.77 -4.72 24.87
C ASP A 81 -8.59 -4.55 23.92
N LEU A 82 -7.44 -5.10 24.30
CA LEU A 82 -6.27 -5.12 23.42
C LEU A 82 -6.51 -6.08 22.25
N LEU A 83 -6.51 -5.54 21.03
CA LEU A 83 -6.74 -6.28 19.79
C LEU A 83 -5.45 -6.76 19.14
N GLY A 84 -4.39 -5.99 19.28
CA GLY A 84 -3.15 -6.27 18.59
C GLY A 84 -2.11 -5.17 18.68
N TYR A 85 -1.03 -5.39 17.94
CA TYR A 85 0.02 -4.43 17.72
C TYR A 85 0.38 -4.37 16.25
N PHE A 86 0.85 -3.23 15.80
CA PHE A 86 1.48 -3.11 14.49
C PHE A 86 2.77 -2.30 14.57
N PHE A 87 3.72 -2.66 13.70
CA PHE A 87 4.94 -1.91 13.49
C PHE A 87 4.86 -1.12 12.19
N LEU A 88 5.36 0.11 12.21
CA LEU A 88 5.54 0.93 11.01
C LEU A 88 7.03 1.05 10.70
N ASP A 89 7.45 0.52 9.55
CA ASP A 89 8.81 0.65 9.03
C ASP A 89 8.75 1.34 7.67
N LEU A 90 8.83 2.67 7.67
CA LEU A 90 8.37 3.48 6.54
C LEU A 90 9.48 3.99 5.61
N HIS A 91 10.74 3.86 6.02
CA HIS A 91 11.87 4.48 5.32
C HIS A 91 12.81 3.46 4.68
N PRO A 92 13.41 3.78 3.51
CA PRO A 92 14.35 2.90 2.85
C PRO A 92 15.68 2.83 3.63
N ARG A 93 16.32 1.67 3.58
CA ARG A 93 17.71 1.46 4.05
C ARG A 93 18.32 0.22 3.38
N PRO A 94 19.66 0.10 3.31
CA PRO A 94 20.32 -1.07 2.75
C PRO A 94 19.83 -2.37 3.40
N GLY A 95 19.53 -3.38 2.57
CA GLY A 95 19.08 -4.70 3.01
C GLY A 95 17.60 -4.80 3.43
N LYS A 96 16.84 -3.70 3.45
CA LYS A 96 15.39 -3.73 3.70
C LYS A 96 14.61 -4.16 2.47
N TYR A 97 13.50 -4.87 2.68
CA TYR A 97 12.49 -5.13 1.65
C TYR A 97 12.05 -3.83 0.95
N SER A 98 12.11 -3.82 -0.39
CA SER A 98 12.03 -2.60 -1.21
C SER A 98 10.63 -2.23 -1.68
N HIS A 99 9.63 -3.10 -1.49
CA HIS A 99 8.24 -2.82 -1.84
C HIS A 99 7.41 -2.48 -0.60
N ALA A 100 6.22 -1.93 -0.82
CA ALA A 100 5.20 -1.82 0.22
C ALA A 100 4.62 -3.21 0.51
N ALA A 101 4.43 -3.57 1.77
CA ALA A 101 3.80 -4.83 2.17
C ALA A 101 3.47 -4.87 3.67
N VAL A 102 2.50 -5.70 4.04
CA VAL A 102 2.23 -6.12 5.42
C VAL A 102 2.68 -7.56 5.66
N PHE A 103 3.43 -7.77 6.73
CA PHE A 103 3.89 -9.07 7.20
C PHE A 103 3.20 -9.42 8.52
N PRO A 104 2.30 -10.42 8.54
CA PRO A 104 1.79 -10.98 9.79
C PRO A 104 2.92 -11.65 10.57
N LEU A 105 3.07 -11.31 11.85
CA LEU A 105 4.10 -11.85 12.76
C LEU A 105 3.49 -12.80 13.80
N GLN A 106 2.30 -12.46 14.32
CA GLN A 106 1.55 -13.29 15.24
C GLN A 106 0.08 -13.34 14.81
N PRO A 107 -0.50 -14.54 14.60
CA PRO A 107 -1.91 -14.67 14.27
C PRO A 107 -2.80 -14.50 15.50
N THR A 108 -3.99 -13.92 15.30
CA THR A 108 -5.13 -13.98 16.21
C THR A 108 -5.78 -15.37 16.13
N CYS A 109 -5.69 -16.16 17.20
CA CYS A 109 -6.39 -17.45 17.31
C CYS A 109 -6.80 -17.74 18.75
N ARG A 110 -7.66 -18.75 18.96
CA ARG A 110 -8.00 -19.18 20.32
C ARG A 110 -6.76 -19.83 20.92
N PRO A 111 -6.27 -19.39 22.10
CA PRO A 111 -5.15 -20.04 22.77
C PRO A 111 -5.52 -21.48 23.15
N GLU A 112 -4.51 -22.34 23.26
CA GLU A 112 -4.73 -23.63 23.91
C GLU A 112 -5.09 -23.42 25.40
N PRO A 113 -6.05 -24.19 25.94
CA PRO A 113 -6.39 -24.13 27.36
C PRO A 113 -5.16 -24.39 28.24
N ASN A 114 -4.93 -23.55 29.26
CA ASN A 114 -3.80 -23.61 30.19
C ASN A 114 -2.41 -23.36 29.57
N SER A 115 -2.34 -22.78 28.36
CA SER A 115 -1.06 -22.35 27.80
C SER A 115 -0.55 -21.08 28.50
N GLU A 116 0.77 -20.88 28.55
CA GLU A 116 1.37 -19.62 29.05
C GLU A 116 0.88 -18.40 28.24
N ARG A 117 0.44 -18.60 26.99
CA ARG A 117 -0.19 -17.56 26.16
C ARG A 117 -1.51 -17.06 26.72
N GLN A 118 -2.28 -17.93 27.40
CA GLN A 118 -3.56 -17.56 28.01
C GLN A 118 -3.40 -16.49 29.09
N VAL A 119 -2.21 -16.36 29.70
CA VAL A 119 -1.93 -15.43 30.79
C VAL A 119 -1.94 -13.96 30.32
N TRP A 120 -1.76 -13.69 29.03
CA TRP A 120 -1.80 -12.34 28.45
C TRP A 120 -3.23 -11.87 28.08
N LEU A 121 -4.23 -12.74 28.27
CA LEU A 121 -5.61 -12.55 27.79
C LEU A 121 -6.57 -12.06 28.88
N ALA A 122 -6.11 -11.18 29.77
CA ALA A 122 -6.91 -10.76 30.92
C ALA A 122 -8.30 -10.16 30.55
N SER A 123 -8.56 -9.84 29.27
CA SER A 123 -9.87 -9.37 28.80
C SER A 123 -10.42 -9.99 27.48
N THR A 124 -9.66 -10.82 26.74
CA THR A 124 -10.09 -11.34 25.42
C THR A 124 -10.09 -12.87 25.34
N SER A 125 -10.86 -13.44 24.40
CA SER A 125 -10.92 -14.90 24.17
C SER A 125 -9.94 -15.42 23.10
N HIS A 126 -9.12 -14.52 22.52
CA HIS A 126 -8.18 -14.80 21.42
C HIS A 126 -6.83 -14.10 21.66
N ASP A 127 -5.73 -14.75 21.26
CA ASP A 127 -4.39 -14.16 21.17
C ASP A 127 -4.44 -12.82 20.41
N VAL A 128 -3.61 -11.86 20.80
CA VAL A 128 -3.52 -10.56 20.11
C VAL A 128 -2.79 -10.71 18.76
N SER A 129 -3.21 -9.94 17.76
CA SER A 129 -2.57 -9.97 16.43
C SER A 129 -1.31 -9.09 16.43
N VAL A 130 -0.24 -9.51 15.74
CA VAL A 130 0.95 -8.66 15.54
C VAL A 130 1.33 -8.67 14.07
N CYS A 131 1.52 -7.49 13.48
CA CYS A 131 1.96 -7.37 12.09
C CYS A 131 2.96 -6.22 11.90
N ALA A 132 3.70 -6.23 10.79
CA ALA A 132 4.63 -5.18 10.41
C ALA A 132 4.28 -4.65 9.02
N MET A 133 4.05 -3.35 8.92
CA MET A 133 3.84 -2.66 7.65
C MET A 133 5.15 -1.99 7.21
N LEU A 134 5.62 -2.37 6.03
CA LEU A 134 6.86 -1.87 5.46
C LEU A 134 6.54 -0.99 4.25
N CYS A 135 7.10 0.22 4.22
CA CYS A 135 7.09 1.13 3.06
C CYS A 135 8.50 1.70 2.82
N ASN A 136 8.69 2.45 1.74
CA ASN A 136 10.01 3.02 1.37
C ASN A 136 9.93 4.52 1.03
N PHE A 137 9.19 5.28 1.83
CA PHE A 137 9.04 6.72 1.66
C PHE A 137 10.31 7.48 2.02
N SER A 138 10.56 8.55 1.27
CA SER A 138 11.73 9.41 1.46
C SER A 138 11.90 9.83 2.93
N LYS A 139 13.11 9.70 3.46
CA LYS A 139 13.42 10.17 4.82
C LYS A 139 13.30 11.70 4.91
N PRO A 140 12.97 12.23 6.09
CA PRO A 140 13.11 13.66 6.34
C PRO A 140 14.57 14.09 6.16
N SER A 141 14.75 15.35 5.80
CA SER A 141 16.04 16.05 5.74
C SER A 141 16.10 17.13 6.82
N ALA A 142 17.25 17.77 7.00
CA ALA A 142 17.37 18.90 7.94
C ALA A 142 16.46 20.09 7.58
N GLU A 143 16.09 20.23 6.30
CA GLU A 143 15.34 21.39 5.79
C GLU A 143 13.85 21.10 5.55
N LYS A 144 13.49 19.83 5.35
CA LYS A 144 12.13 19.41 4.99
C LYS A 144 11.77 18.07 5.62
N PRO A 145 10.54 17.91 6.13
CA PRO A 145 10.05 16.61 6.59
C PRO A 145 9.91 15.63 5.42
N ALA A 146 9.60 14.37 5.73
CA ALA A 146 9.19 13.41 4.71
C ALA A 146 7.86 13.88 4.09
N LEU A 147 7.88 14.23 2.81
CA LEU A 147 6.70 14.67 2.05
C LEU A 147 6.27 13.57 1.09
N LEU A 148 5.04 13.10 1.20
CA LEU A 148 4.50 12.04 0.37
C LEU A 148 3.90 12.57 -0.93
N GLU A 149 4.10 11.84 -2.02
CA GLU A 149 3.25 11.95 -3.20
C GLU A 149 1.85 11.37 -2.91
N HIS A 150 0.83 11.79 -3.66
CA HIS A 150 -0.52 11.28 -3.44
C HIS A 150 -0.63 9.75 -3.64
N SER A 151 0.12 9.20 -4.59
CA SER A 151 0.26 7.75 -4.81
C SER A 151 0.91 7.02 -3.61
N GLU A 152 1.81 7.68 -2.88
CA GLU A 152 2.39 7.15 -1.64
C GLU A 152 1.38 7.18 -0.49
N VAL A 153 0.49 8.19 -0.45
CA VAL A 153 -0.65 8.23 0.50
C VAL A 153 -1.65 7.11 0.19
N GLU A 154 -1.95 6.85 -1.08
CA GLU A 154 -2.78 5.72 -1.53
C GLU A 154 -2.17 4.38 -1.11
N THR A 155 -0.86 4.19 -1.39
CA THR A 155 -0.11 2.99 -0.99
C THR A 155 -0.15 2.79 0.52
N LEU A 156 0.04 3.86 1.30
CA LEU A 156 -0.04 3.80 2.75
C LEU A 156 -1.44 3.35 3.23
N PHE A 157 -2.50 3.86 2.61
CA PHE A 157 -3.88 3.45 2.92
C PHE A 157 -4.16 1.99 2.58
N HIS A 158 -3.69 1.55 1.42
CA HIS A 158 -3.79 0.17 0.97
C HIS A 158 -3.17 -0.78 2.00
N GLU A 159 -1.90 -0.57 2.34
CA GLU A 159 -1.18 -1.44 3.27
C GLU A 159 -1.77 -1.37 4.68
N PHE A 160 -2.22 -0.20 5.15
CA PHE A 160 -2.86 -0.12 6.45
C PHE A 160 -4.22 -0.84 6.48
N GLY A 161 -4.88 -0.99 5.32
CA GLY A 161 -6.03 -1.88 5.18
C GLY A 161 -5.70 -3.34 5.50
N HIS A 162 -4.55 -3.84 5.03
CA HIS A 162 -4.05 -5.19 5.37
C HIS A 162 -3.65 -5.31 6.84
N VAL A 163 -3.08 -4.25 7.44
CA VAL A 163 -2.82 -4.20 8.90
C VAL A 163 -4.13 -4.40 9.66
N MET A 164 -5.17 -3.63 9.33
CA MET A 164 -6.45 -3.72 10.03
C MET A 164 -7.18 -5.04 9.75
N HIS A 165 -7.04 -5.61 8.56
CA HIS A 165 -7.58 -6.95 8.27
C HIS A 165 -6.96 -8.02 9.20
N ASN A 166 -5.65 -7.94 9.46
CA ASN A 166 -4.98 -8.83 10.42
C ASN A 166 -5.39 -8.55 11.87
N VAL A 167 -5.42 -7.28 12.28
CA VAL A 167 -5.68 -6.90 13.68
C VAL A 167 -7.14 -7.14 14.09
N CYS A 168 -8.10 -6.90 13.19
CA CYS A 168 -9.52 -7.07 13.47
C CYS A 168 -10.00 -8.52 13.30
N SER A 169 -9.20 -9.41 12.73
CA SER A 169 -9.59 -10.82 12.54
C SER A 169 -9.78 -11.54 13.89
N ARG A 170 -10.92 -12.21 14.07
CA ARG A 170 -11.27 -13.01 15.26
C ARG A 170 -11.70 -14.40 14.81
N VAL A 171 -10.74 -15.31 14.77
CA VAL A 171 -10.96 -16.70 14.36
C VAL A 171 -10.42 -17.65 15.42
N ASP A 172 -11.00 -18.84 15.52
CA ASP A 172 -10.54 -19.83 16.50
C ASP A 172 -9.27 -20.56 16.05
N ILE A 173 -9.08 -20.71 14.73
CA ILE A 173 -8.00 -21.51 14.14
C ILE A 173 -7.05 -20.58 13.40
N ALA A 174 -5.76 -20.61 13.76
CA ALA A 174 -4.72 -19.75 13.19
C ALA A 174 -4.65 -19.78 11.65
N MET A 175 -4.97 -20.91 11.04
CA MET A 175 -5.02 -21.08 9.57
C MET A 175 -5.99 -20.11 8.87
N PHE A 176 -7.00 -19.59 9.57
CA PHE A 176 -7.99 -18.66 9.00
C PHE A 176 -7.78 -17.21 9.45
N CYS A 177 -6.64 -16.91 10.09
CA CYS A 177 -6.39 -15.60 10.68
C CYS A 177 -6.06 -14.54 9.63
N GLY A 178 -6.57 -13.34 9.85
CA GLY A 178 -6.17 -12.13 9.14
C GLY A 178 -6.42 -12.24 7.64
N THR A 179 -5.38 -12.02 6.85
CA THR A 179 -5.42 -12.04 5.39
C THR A 179 -5.37 -13.46 4.78
N ALA A 180 -5.53 -14.52 5.59
CA ALA A 180 -5.66 -15.90 5.12
C ALA A 180 -7.04 -16.19 4.51
N VAL A 181 -7.38 -15.46 3.45
CA VAL A 181 -8.63 -15.56 2.68
C VAL A 181 -8.33 -16.02 1.24
N ALA A 182 -9.36 -16.13 0.40
CA ALA A 182 -9.16 -16.41 -1.03
C ALA A 182 -8.22 -15.36 -1.65
N ARG A 183 -7.27 -15.79 -2.48
CA ARG A 183 -6.23 -14.89 -3.00
C ARG A 183 -6.80 -13.78 -3.88
N ASP A 184 -7.87 -14.07 -4.61
CA ASP A 184 -8.62 -13.10 -5.41
C ASP A 184 -9.54 -12.19 -4.59
N PHE A 185 -9.61 -12.38 -3.27
CA PHE A 185 -10.36 -11.54 -2.35
C PHE A 185 -9.46 -10.74 -1.40
N VAL A 186 -8.20 -11.16 -1.19
CA VAL A 186 -7.33 -10.56 -0.16
C VAL A 186 -7.12 -9.05 -0.36
N GLU A 187 -7.11 -8.58 -1.60
CA GLU A 187 -6.91 -7.17 -1.97
C GLU A 187 -8.21 -6.36 -1.97
N ALA A 188 -9.38 -7.00 -1.96
CA ALA A 188 -10.65 -6.27 -2.01
C ALA A 188 -10.83 -5.31 -0.82
N PRO A 189 -10.51 -5.67 0.44
CA PRO A 189 -10.56 -4.73 1.55
C PRO A 189 -9.58 -3.55 1.42
N SER A 190 -8.33 -3.79 1.02
CA SER A 190 -7.31 -2.74 0.90
C SER A 190 -7.64 -1.77 -0.25
N GLN A 191 -8.03 -2.29 -1.42
CA GLN A 191 -8.48 -1.48 -2.56
C GLN A 191 -9.79 -0.72 -2.28
N MET A 192 -10.71 -1.30 -1.48
CA MET A 192 -11.87 -0.57 -1.00
C MET A 192 -11.43 0.67 -0.21
N LEU A 193 -10.45 0.53 0.67
CA LEU A 193 -9.95 1.60 1.55
C LEU A 193 -9.16 2.68 0.79
N GLU A 194 -8.52 2.35 -0.34
CA GLU A 194 -7.91 3.35 -1.24
C GLU A 194 -8.89 4.46 -1.65
N ASN A 195 -10.21 4.17 -1.72
CA ASN A 195 -11.19 5.19 -2.07
C ASN A 195 -11.16 6.41 -1.14
N TRP A 196 -10.78 6.27 0.13
CA TRP A 196 -10.71 7.39 1.08
C TRP A 196 -9.73 8.48 0.61
N VAL A 197 -8.61 8.11 -0.01
CA VAL A 197 -7.61 9.09 -0.45
C VAL A 197 -8.06 9.88 -1.70
N TRP A 198 -9.25 9.61 -2.21
CA TRP A 198 -9.86 10.32 -3.34
C TRP A 198 -11.04 11.20 -2.94
N HIS A 199 -11.37 11.26 -1.64
CA HIS A 199 -12.46 12.09 -1.11
C HIS A 199 -11.94 13.30 -0.34
N LYS A 200 -12.69 14.41 -0.42
CA LYS A 200 -12.31 15.71 0.18
C LYS A 200 -12.15 15.61 1.69
N GLU A 201 -13.12 15.01 2.37
CA GLU A 201 -13.18 14.99 3.83
C GLU A 201 -12.02 14.16 4.43
N PRO A 202 -11.71 12.93 3.96
CA PRO A 202 -10.52 12.22 4.41
C PRO A 202 -9.22 12.96 4.08
N LEU A 203 -9.08 13.50 2.86
CA LEU A 203 -7.87 14.22 2.44
C LEU A 203 -7.59 15.44 3.32
N ALA A 204 -8.63 16.15 3.77
CA ALA A 204 -8.48 17.27 4.70
C ALA A 204 -7.92 16.85 6.07
N LEU A 205 -8.21 15.63 6.54
CA LEU A 205 -7.65 15.09 7.79
C LEU A 205 -6.16 14.74 7.64
N MET A 206 -5.76 14.32 6.45
CA MET A 206 -4.40 13.83 6.15
C MET A 206 -3.46 14.89 5.58
N SER A 207 -3.95 16.11 5.35
CA SER A 207 -3.18 17.16 4.71
C SER A 207 -3.05 18.41 5.57
N ALA A 208 -1.91 19.09 5.42
CA ALA A 208 -1.61 20.44 5.87
C ALA A 208 -0.27 20.84 5.25
N HIS A 209 -0.15 22.08 4.76
CA HIS A 209 1.09 22.55 4.15
C HIS A 209 2.25 22.53 5.17
N TYR A 210 3.36 21.89 4.84
CA TYR A 210 4.44 21.60 5.81
C TYR A 210 5.09 22.84 6.43
N LYS A 211 5.02 24.01 5.77
CA LYS A 211 5.57 25.28 6.30
C LYS A 211 4.54 26.17 6.97
N THR A 212 3.36 26.29 6.36
CA THR A 212 2.35 27.28 6.76
C THR A 212 1.25 26.68 7.61
N GLY A 213 1.10 25.35 7.62
CA GLY A 213 -0.01 24.65 8.26
C GLY A 213 -1.35 24.84 7.55
N GLU A 214 -1.38 25.55 6.43
CA GLU A 214 -2.62 25.83 5.69
C GLU A 214 -3.23 24.55 5.11
N ALA A 215 -4.56 24.51 5.11
CA ALA A 215 -5.29 23.43 4.46
C ALA A 215 -5.05 23.44 2.95
N ILE A 216 -5.13 22.26 2.34
CA ILE A 216 -5.11 22.14 0.89
C ILE A 216 -6.31 22.91 0.29
N PRO A 217 -6.09 23.75 -0.74
CA PRO A 217 -7.19 24.49 -1.36
C PRO A 217 -8.26 23.55 -1.94
N ASP A 218 -9.53 23.88 -1.73
CA ASP A 218 -10.68 23.13 -2.24
C ASP A 218 -10.62 22.88 -3.76
N GLU A 219 -10.12 23.88 -4.51
CA GLU A 219 -9.92 23.76 -5.95
C GLU A 219 -8.90 22.67 -6.30
N LEU A 220 -7.82 22.56 -5.52
CA LEU A 220 -6.78 21.54 -5.73
C LEU A 220 -7.30 20.14 -5.38
N LEU A 221 -8.11 20.01 -4.33
CA LEU A 221 -8.79 18.75 -3.99
C LEU A 221 -9.74 18.28 -5.08
N GLN A 222 -10.54 19.20 -5.65
CA GLN A 222 -11.47 18.86 -6.74
C GLN A 222 -10.71 18.40 -8.00
N LYS A 223 -9.59 19.06 -8.31
CA LYS A 223 -8.70 18.68 -9.41
C LYS A 223 -8.09 17.30 -9.20
N LEU A 224 -7.59 17.03 -7.99
CA LEU A 224 -7.06 15.71 -7.59
C LEU A 224 -8.12 14.60 -7.70
N ALA A 225 -9.33 14.83 -7.18
CA ALA A 225 -10.41 13.85 -7.29
C ALA A 225 -10.78 13.56 -8.76
N THR A 226 -10.74 14.57 -9.62
CA THR A 226 -11.02 14.42 -11.05
C THR A 226 -9.87 13.70 -11.78
N SER A 227 -8.63 13.88 -11.33
CA SER A 227 -7.46 13.23 -11.92
C SER A 227 -7.38 11.72 -11.67
N ARG A 228 -8.20 11.16 -10.77
CA ARG A 228 -8.29 9.70 -10.56
C ARG A 228 -8.49 8.89 -11.86
N LYS A 229 -9.22 9.46 -12.81
CA LYS A 229 -9.50 8.81 -14.11
C LYS A 229 -8.40 9.05 -15.15
N ALA A 230 -7.44 9.93 -14.86
CA ALA A 230 -6.32 10.18 -15.74
C ALA A 230 -5.52 8.89 -15.93
N ASN A 231 -5.16 8.59 -17.17
CA ASN A 231 -4.32 7.44 -17.52
C ASN A 231 -4.88 6.06 -17.11
N ALA A 232 -6.10 5.96 -16.55
CA ALA A 232 -6.66 4.72 -16.02
C ALA A 232 -6.65 3.57 -17.04
N GLY A 233 -6.91 3.87 -18.32
CA GLY A 233 -6.81 2.87 -19.39
C GLY A 233 -5.40 2.29 -19.54
N LEU A 234 -4.36 3.13 -19.53
CA LEU A 234 -2.96 2.70 -19.63
C LEU A 234 -2.50 1.92 -18.39
N VAL A 235 -2.89 2.39 -17.20
CA VAL A 235 -2.59 1.72 -15.93
C VAL A 235 -3.23 0.32 -15.91
N ASN A 236 -4.52 0.21 -16.24
CA ASN A 236 -5.22 -1.07 -16.24
C ASN A 236 -4.74 -2.01 -17.36
N MET A 237 -4.43 -1.51 -18.56
CA MET A 237 -3.84 -2.34 -19.62
C MET A 237 -2.48 -2.92 -19.19
N ARG A 238 -1.67 -2.15 -18.45
CA ARG A 238 -0.42 -2.68 -17.88
C ARG A 238 -0.69 -3.78 -16.84
N GLN A 239 -1.69 -3.62 -15.98
CA GLN A 239 -2.08 -4.66 -15.01
C GLN A 239 -2.59 -5.92 -15.71
N ILE A 240 -3.41 -5.77 -16.75
CA ILE A 240 -3.86 -6.88 -17.59
C ILE A 240 -2.68 -7.58 -18.26
N ALA A 241 -1.67 -6.83 -18.75
CA ALA A 241 -0.48 -7.44 -19.33
C ALA A 241 0.32 -8.28 -18.31
N LEU A 242 0.43 -7.82 -17.06
CA LEU A 242 1.07 -8.57 -15.97
C LEU A 242 0.27 -9.81 -15.57
N ALA A 243 -1.04 -9.68 -15.40
CA ALA A 243 -1.92 -10.79 -15.06
C ALA A 243 -1.96 -11.84 -16.18
N THR A 244 -2.03 -11.41 -17.44
CA THR A 244 -1.99 -12.32 -18.60
C THR A 244 -0.64 -13.04 -18.67
N PHE A 245 0.47 -12.32 -18.46
CA PHE A 245 1.79 -12.92 -18.41
C PHE A 245 1.90 -13.98 -17.31
N ASP A 246 1.44 -13.67 -16.10
CA ASP A 246 1.41 -14.60 -14.96
C ASP A 246 0.60 -15.87 -15.27
N GLN A 247 -0.58 -15.76 -15.90
CA GLN A 247 -1.34 -16.94 -16.32
C GLN A 247 -0.62 -17.77 -17.37
N GLU A 248 0.00 -17.12 -18.36
CA GLU A 248 0.64 -17.80 -19.49
C GLU A 248 1.91 -18.56 -19.06
N ILE A 249 2.72 -18.02 -18.15
CA ILE A 249 3.92 -18.73 -17.67
C ILE A 249 3.58 -19.93 -16.80
N HIS A 250 2.48 -19.88 -16.04
CA HIS A 250 2.04 -20.99 -15.17
C HIS A 250 1.16 -22.02 -15.88
N SER A 251 0.79 -21.75 -17.14
CA SER A 251 -0.02 -22.66 -17.97
C SER A 251 0.78 -23.37 -19.07
N ARG A 252 2.07 -23.08 -19.21
CA ARG A 252 2.96 -23.64 -20.24
C ARG A 252 4.07 -24.46 -19.60
N GLU A 253 4.45 -25.55 -20.27
CA GLU A 253 5.56 -26.41 -19.80
C GLU A 253 6.92 -25.71 -19.86
N SER A 254 7.15 -24.92 -20.93
CA SER A 254 8.37 -24.15 -21.12
C SER A 254 8.10 -22.93 -21.99
N VAL A 255 8.64 -21.78 -21.60
CA VAL A 255 8.53 -20.54 -22.37
C VAL A 255 9.72 -19.62 -22.09
N ASP A 256 10.15 -18.87 -23.10
CA ASP A 256 11.01 -17.71 -22.90
C ASP A 256 10.18 -16.58 -22.28
N THR A 257 10.36 -16.35 -20.98
CA THR A 257 9.59 -15.37 -20.22
C THR A 257 9.78 -13.94 -20.72
N ALA A 258 10.99 -13.59 -21.17
CA ALA A 258 11.28 -12.24 -21.66
C ALA A 258 10.58 -12.00 -23.01
N ALA A 259 10.67 -12.97 -23.92
CA ALA A 259 9.99 -12.88 -25.22
C ALA A 259 8.46 -12.88 -25.07
N LEU A 260 7.92 -13.73 -24.19
CA LEU A 260 6.48 -13.78 -23.91
C LEU A 260 5.98 -12.45 -23.35
N PHE A 261 6.68 -11.88 -22.35
CA PHE A 261 6.29 -10.60 -21.79
C PHE A 261 6.37 -9.47 -22.83
N ALA A 262 7.40 -9.46 -23.67
CA ALA A 262 7.53 -8.50 -24.77
C ALA A 262 6.33 -8.53 -25.73
N GLU A 263 5.91 -9.74 -26.12
CA GLU A 263 4.75 -9.97 -26.99
C GLU A 263 3.47 -9.47 -26.33
N LEU A 264 3.18 -9.96 -25.12
CA LEU A 264 1.94 -9.63 -24.39
C LEU A 264 1.86 -8.15 -24.07
N HIS A 265 2.94 -7.55 -23.59
CA HIS A 265 2.99 -6.13 -23.26
C HIS A 265 2.69 -5.26 -24.48
N LYS A 266 3.31 -5.56 -25.64
CA LYS A 266 3.04 -4.82 -26.88
C LYS A 266 1.61 -5.03 -27.37
N LYS A 267 1.12 -6.27 -27.34
CA LYS A 267 -0.24 -6.62 -27.78
C LYS A 267 -1.32 -5.93 -26.94
N ILE A 268 -1.14 -5.85 -25.62
CA ILE A 268 -2.14 -5.36 -24.68
C ILE A 268 -2.03 -3.85 -24.47
N THR A 269 -0.83 -3.32 -24.28
CA THR A 269 -0.63 -1.89 -23.96
C THR A 269 -0.40 -1.02 -25.19
N GLY A 270 0.00 -1.62 -26.32
CA GLY A 270 0.48 -0.92 -27.51
C GLY A 270 1.96 -0.55 -27.48
N PHE A 271 2.66 -0.72 -26.36
CA PHE A 271 4.06 -0.30 -26.19
C PHE A 271 5.02 -1.48 -26.21
N ALA A 272 6.12 -1.35 -26.98
CA ALA A 272 7.19 -2.34 -26.97
C ALA A 272 7.98 -2.29 -25.64
N VAL A 273 8.47 -3.44 -25.18
CA VAL A 273 9.42 -3.45 -24.06
C VAL A 273 10.78 -2.90 -24.50
N VAL A 274 11.53 -2.33 -23.55
CA VAL A 274 12.89 -1.85 -23.84
C VAL A 274 13.79 -3.04 -24.20
N PRO A 275 14.53 -3.00 -25.33
CA PRO A 275 15.42 -4.09 -25.71
C PRO A 275 16.41 -4.47 -24.60
N ASN A 276 16.74 -5.76 -24.49
CA ASN A 276 17.65 -6.32 -23.48
C ASN A 276 17.20 -6.13 -22.02
N THR A 277 15.92 -5.85 -21.78
CA THR A 277 15.34 -5.88 -20.43
C THR A 277 14.60 -7.19 -20.16
N ASN A 278 14.43 -7.53 -18.88
CA ASN A 278 13.68 -8.70 -18.45
C ASN A 278 12.83 -8.34 -17.22
N MET A 279 11.69 -7.66 -17.48
CA MET A 279 10.76 -7.29 -16.43
C MET A 279 10.27 -8.51 -15.62
N PRO A 280 9.95 -9.67 -16.23
CA PRO A 280 9.61 -10.88 -15.48
C PRO A 280 10.62 -11.28 -14.40
N ALA A 281 11.93 -11.17 -14.67
CA ALA A 281 12.97 -11.47 -13.69
C ALA A 281 12.98 -10.52 -12.48
N SER A 282 12.31 -9.37 -12.58
CA SER A 282 12.10 -8.42 -11.48
C SER A 282 10.70 -8.48 -10.87
N PHE A 283 9.83 -9.35 -11.39
CA PHE A 283 8.43 -9.39 -11.01
C PHE A 283 8.21 -10.33 -9.81
N GLY A 284 8.54 -9.88 -8.60
CA GLY A 284 8.55 -10.72 -7.40
C GLY A 284 7.23 -11.46 -7.07
N HIS A 285 6.08 -10.98 -7.58
CA HIS A 285 4.79 -11.62 -7.38
C HIS A 285 4.74 -13.06 -7.90
N VAL A 286 5.42 -13.36 -9.01
CA VAL A 286 5.43 -14.71 -9.62
C VAL A 286 6.23 -15.74 -8.82
N GLY A 287 6.91 -15.33 -7.74
CA GLY A 287 7.60 -16.23 -6.81
C GLY A 287 7.34 -15.90 -5.34
N GLY A 288 6.35 -15.05 -5.08
CA GLY A 288 6.06 -14.49 -3.76
C GLY A 288 4.73 -14.94 -3.15
N GLY A 289 4.11 -15.99 -3.71
CA GLY A 289 2.80 -16.49 -3.28
C GLY A 289 1.60 -15.91 -4.03
N TYR A 290 1.86 -15.16 -5.12
CA TYR A 290 0.87 -14.67 -6.08
C TYR A 290 1.01 -15.34 -7.46
N ASP A 291 1.84 -16.38 -7.57
CA ASP A 291 2.02 -17.19 -8.76
C ASP A 291 0.68 -17.75 -9.28
N ALA A 292 0.37 -17.46 -10.55
CA ALA A 292 -0.91 -17.75 -11.20
C ALA A 292 -2.14 -17.05 -10.56
N GLN A 293 -1.93 -16.02 -9.74
CA GLN A 293 -2.99 -15.34 -9.00
C GLN A 293 -2.91 -13.81 -9.11
N TYR A 294 -2.01 -13.25 -9.94
CA TYR A 294 -1.88 -11.80 -10.09
C TYR A 294 -3.14 -11.13 -10.66
N TYR A 295 -4.00 -11.88 -11.33
CA TYR A 295 -5.30 -11.39 -11.80
C TYR A 295 -6.21 -10.92 -10.65
N GLY A 296 -5.98 -11.37 -9.41
CA GLY A 296 -6.80 -11.01 -8.24
C GLY A 296 -6.77 -9.52 -7.87
N TYR A 297 -5.86 -8.74 -8.46
CA TYR A 297 -5.84 -7.27 -8.30
C TYR A 297 -6.84 -6.52 -9.19
N LEU A 298 -7.40 -7.16 -10.24
CA LEU A 298 -8.31 -6.56 -11.24
C LEU A 298 -9.78 -6.78 -10.88
#